data_AF-A0A2G2H9P4-F1
#
_entry.id   AF-A0A2G2H9P4-F1
#
_cell.length_a   1.000
_cell.length_b   1.000
_cell.length_c   1.000
_cell.angle_alpha   90.00
_cell.angle_beta   90.00
_cell.angle_gamma   90.00
#
_symmetry.space_group_name_H-M   'P 1'
#
loop_
_entity.id
_entity.type
_entity.pdbx_description
1 polymer ?
#
loop_
_entity_poly.entity_id
_entity_poly.type
_entity_poly.pdbx_seq_one_letter_code
_entity_poly.pdbx_strand_id
1 'polypeptide(L)'
;MEIGNLKSVLDENKNVKKKSILKRIVTTIFILFLLINIFFYIGFYNNYVRKAPANLKEARSDLIIAHVFSMYEVLFVRFGLSVQNPILKPIQDSKNYFYNKGISLLPKNNAEKAYWYYLLQFYPIGLESSSKERGSFGKNYGVKFTKDILNNIFINMDILNRNDMTYDNKYIKDKLVWSYFNAYEEMVHNFHISPNARFLELEAMVKVRDKRVGERMLLVYKMAKAFYSNPKYKNEVKNELLSNHRMKKEHYKALFDNIMIVMASRMHNEIFLCTNIDDQLLIKDMKLYKNKLQEMIYENKLKEADIKHLKYLINIKLIKLIEKISGKCEEGLGNE
;
A
#
# COMPACT_ATOMS: atom_id res chain seq x y z
N MET A 1 20.36 -49.25 48.91
CA MET A 1 20.05 -49.20 47.46
C MET A 1 18.69 -48.51 47.20
N GLU A 2 18.20 -47.62 48.08
CA GLU A 2 16.79 -47.17 48.06
C GLU A 2 16.57 -45.67 47.73
N ILE A 3 17.60 -44.83 47.81
CA ILE A 3 17.47 -43.38 47.58
C ILE A 3 17.43 -43.02 46.08
N GLY A 4 18.07 -43.84 45.22
CA GLY A 4 18.07 -43.65 43.76
C GLY A 4 16.70 -43.88 43.11
N ASN A 5 15.96 -44.89 43.58
CA ASN A 5 14.64 -45.22 43.05
C ASN A 5 13.60 -44.13 43.37
N LEU A 6 13.62 -43.56 44.57
CA LEU A 6 12.64 -42.54 44.97
C LEU A 6 12.76 -41.26 44.14
N LYS A 7 13.99 -40.84 43.81
CA LYS A 7 14.23 -39.64 43.00
C LYS A 7 13.76 -39.84 41.56
N SER A 8 13.99 -41.02 40.98
CA SER A 8 13.54 -41.37 39.63
C SER A 8 12.00 -41.37 39.51
N VAL A 9 11.30 -41.93 40.49
CA VAL A 9 9.82 -41.97 40.53
C VAL A 9 9.21 -40.58 40.75
N LEU A 10 9.85 -39.72 41.55
CA LEU A 10 9.41 -38.34 41.77
C LEU A 10 9.60 -37.47 40.52
N ASP A 11 10.72 -37.64 39.80
CA ASP A 11 10.99 -36.92 38.55
C ASP A 11 10.07 -37.41 37.42
N GLU A 12 9.76 -38.71 37.37
CA GLU A 12 8.81 -39.29 36.41
C GLU A 12 7.38 -38.77 36.66
N ASN A 13 6.92 -38.75 37.92
CA ASN A 13 5.61 -38.19 38.29
C ASN A 13 5.50 -36.67 38.04
N LYS A 14 6.56 -35.91 38.33
CA LYS A 14 6.62 -34.46 37.98
C LYS A 14 6.55 -34.26 36.47
N ASN A 15 7.23 -35.09 35.68
CA ASN A 15 7.20 -35.03 34.23
C ASN A 15 5.82 -35.39 33.66
N VAL A 16 5.12 -36.40 34.21
CA VAL A 16 3.75 -36.76 33.80
C VAL A 16 2.77 -35.61 34.10
N LYS A 17 2.84 -34.99 35.29
CA LYS A 17 1.98 -33.85 35.65
C LYS A 17 2.25 -32.63 34.75
N LYS A 18 3.52 -32.33 34.44
CA LYS A 18 3.92 -31.26 33.50
C LYS A 18 3.41 -31.52 32.08
N LYS A 19 3.50 -32.76 31.59
CA LYS A 19 2.95 -33.18 30.27
C LYS A 19 1.42 -33.01 30.22
N SER A 20 0.70 -33.38 31.28
CA SER A 20 -0.76 -33.22 31.37
C SER A 20 -1.19 -31.75 31.34
N ILE A 21 -0.51 -30.89 32.10
CA ILE A 21 -0.75 -29.43 32.09
C ILE A 21 -0.45 -28.84 30.70
N LEU A 22 0.68 -29.20 30.09
CA LEU A 22 1.03 -28.75 28.74
C LEU A 22 -0.01 -29.17 27.71
N LYS A 23 -0.46 -30.43 27.73
CA LYS A 23 -1.52 -30.94 26.84
C LYS A 23 -2.80 -30.14 27.00
N ARG A 24 -3.20 -29.83 28.25
CA ARG A 24 -4.38 -28.99 28.52
C ARG A 24 -4.22 -27.59 27.95
N ILE A 25 -3.06 -26.95 28.15
CA ILE A 25 -2.77 -25.62 27.60
C ILE A 25 -2.83 -25.63 26.07
N VAL A 26 -2.15 -26.57 25.41
CA VAL A 26 -2.15 -26.70 23.95
C VAL A 26 -3.56 -26.95 23.41
N THR A 27 -4.34 -27.81 24.07
CA THR A 27 -5.73 -28.09 23.70
C THR A 27 -6.60 -26.83 23.82
N THR A 28 -6.46 -26.08 24.92
CA THR A 28 -7.18 -24.82 25.12
C THR A 28 -6.81 -23.79 24.06
N ILE A 29 -5.52 -23.63 23.74
CA ILE A 29 -5.05 -22.73 22.68
C ILE A 29 -5.66 -23.14 21.34
N PHE A 30 -5.69 -24.44 21.03
CA PHE A 30 -6.26 -24.95 19.79
C PHE A 30 -7.77 -24.68 19.69
N ILE A 31 -8.53 -24.93 20.77
CA ILE A 31 -9.97 -24.63 20.80
C ILE A 31 -10.21 -23.13 20.63
N LEU A 32 -9.46 -22.28 21.35
CA LEU A 32 -9.59 -20.83 21.23
C LEU A 32 -9.26 -20.36 19.81
N PHE A 33 -8.21 -20.91 19.20
CA PHE A 33 -7.85 -20.65 17.82
C PHE A 33 -9.01 -21.00 16.87
N LEU A 34 -9.63 -22.18 17.01
CA LEU A 34 -10.79 -22.57 16.19
C LEU A 34 -11.96 -21.60 16.37
N LEU A 35 -12.30 -21.23 17.61
CA LEU A 35 -13.40 -20.32 17.90
C LEU A 35 -13.17 -18.93 17.29
N ILE A 36 -11.95 -18.40 17.38
CA ILE A 36 -11.58 -17.11 16.77
C ILE A 36 -11.73 -17.17 15.25
N ASN A 37 -11.28 -18.25 14.60
CA ASN A 37 -11.43 -18.43 13.15
C ASN A 37 -12.90 -18.47 12.73
N ILE A 38 -13.72 -19.24 13.44
CA ILE A 38 -15.16 -19.35 13.16
C ILE A 38 -15.83 -17.98 13.31
N PHE A 39 -15.52 -17.25 14.37
CA PHE A 39 -16.06 -15.92 14.61
C PHE A 39 -15.71 -14.94 13.48
N PHE A 40 -14.43 -14.85 13.09
CA PHE A 40 -14.00 -14.00 11.99
C PHE A 40 -14.65 -14.40 10.66
N TYR A 41 -14.69 -15.70 10.35
CA TYR A 41 -15.31 -16.20 9.12
C TYR A 41 -16.79 -15.81 9.04
N ILE A 42 -17.57 -16.06 10.11
CA ILE A 42 -18.99 -15.70 10.16
C ILE A 42 -19.18 -14.18 9.98
N GLY A 43 -18.36 -13.37 10.65
CA GLY A 43 -18.40 -11.91 10.54
C GLY A 43 -18.17 -11.43 9.10
N PHE A 44 -17.14 -11.94 8.43
CA PHE A 44 -16.89 -11.60 7.04
C PHE A 44 -17.97 -12.16 6.10
N TYR A 45 -18.40 -13.40 6.31
CA TYR A 45 -19.39 -14.07 5.46
C TYR A 45 -20.71 -13.30 5.44
N ASN A 46 -21.20 -12.89 6.61
CA ASN A 46 -22.45 -12.13 6.73
C ASN A 46 -22.40 -10.77 6.02
N ASN A 47 -21.24 -10.10 6.06
CA ASN A 47 -21.06 -8.79 5.46
C ASN A 47 -20.77 -8.84 3.95
N TYR A 48 -20.11 -9.91 3.48
CA TYR A 48 -19.53 -9.94 2.15
C TYR A 48 -20.11 -11.01 1.22
N VAL A 49 -20.42 -12.21 1.73
CA VAL A 49 -20.90 -13.36 0.93
C VAL A 49 -22.42 -13.46 0.97
N ARG A 50 -23.05 -13.29 2.13
CA ARG A 50 -24.49 -13.55 2.32
C ARG A 50 -25.37 -12.77 1.34
N LYS A 51 -25.02 -11.50 1.12
CA LYS A 51 -25.73 -10.57 0.22
C LYS A 51 -25.21 -10.60 -1.23
N ALA A 52 -24.25 -11.47 -1.54
CA ALA A 52 -23.69 -11.57 -2.89
C ALA A 52 -24.70 -12.25 -3.84
N PRO A 53 -24.71 -11.87 -5.14
CA PRO A 53 -25.31 -12.66 -6.20
C PRO A 53 -24.85 -14.12 -6.14
N ALA A 54 -25.72 -15.06 -6.48
CA ALA A 54 -25.44 -16.50 -6.35
C ALA A 54 -24.15 -16.93 -7.07
N ASN A 55 -23.91 -16.38 -8.27
CA ASN A 55 -22.72 -16.63 -9.08
C ASN A 55 -21.41 -16.08 -8.48
N LEU A 56 -21.46 -15.22 -7.46
CA LEU A 56 -20.28 -14.67 -6.79
C LEU A 56 -20.05 -15.23 -5.38
N LYS A 57 -20.99 -16.01 -4.83
CA LYS A 57 -20.89 -16.50 -3.44
C LYS A 57 -19.68 -17.38 -3.23
N GLU A 58 -19.40 -18.30 -4.17
CA GLU A 58 -18.24 -19.18 -4.08
C GLU A 58 -16.94 -18.38 -4.12
N ALA A 59 -16.77 -17.53 -5.14
CA ALA A 59 -15.59 -16.68 -5.29
C ALA A 59 -15.30 -15.86 -4.02
N ARG A 60 -16.34 -15.26 -3.45
CA ARG A 60 -16.22 -14.44 -2.22
C ARG A 60 -15.96 -15.26 -0.97
N SER A 61 -16.48 -16.48 -0.88
CA SER A 61 -16.20 -17.39 0.23
C SER A 61 -14.71 -17.77 0.25
N ASP A 62 -14.16 -18.15 -0.91
CA ASP A 62 -12.73 -18.45 -1.05
C ASP A 62 -11.86 -17.22 -0.69
N LEU A 63 -12.25 -16.02 -1.12
CA LEU A 63 -11.52 -14.79 -0.80
C LEU A 63 -11.54 -14.42 0.69
N ILE A 64 -12.62 -14.72 1.41
CA ILE A 64 -12.65 -14.57 2.88
C ILE A 64 -11.68 -15.55 3.54
N ILE A 65 -11.62 -16.79 3.07
CA ILE A 65 -10.69 -17.78 3.62
C ILE A 65 -9.25 -17.29 3.40
N ALA A 66 -8.93 -16.82 2.19
CA ALA A 66 -7.64 -16.19 1.89
C ALA A 66 -7.35 -14.99 2.80
N HIS A 67 -8.36 -14.16 3.12
CA HIS A 67 -8.23 -13.03 4.03
C HIS A 67 -7.89 -13.44 5.46
N VAL A 68 -8.49 -14.51 5.97
CA VAL A 68 -8.16 -15.05 7.30
C VAL A 68 -6.70 -15.52 7.34
N PHE A 69 -6.22 -16.22 6.30
CA PHE A 69 -4.79 -16.58 6.23
C PHE A 69 -3.88 -15.35 6.12
N SER A 70 -4.26 -14.34 5.34
CA SER A 70 -3.53 -13.09 5.23
C SER A 70 -3.46 -12.34 6.57
N MET A 71 -4.51 -12.39 7.39
CA MET A 71 -4.47 -11.82 8.75
C MET A 71 -3.40 -12.47 9.63
N TYR A 72 -3.19 -13.79 9.51
CA TYR A 72 -2.11 -14.47 10.23
C TYR A 72 -0.74 -14.03 9.74
N GLU A 73 -0.55 -13.96 8.43
CA GLU A 73 0.68 -13.42 7.84
C GLU A 73 0.95 -12.00 8.35
N VAL A 74 -0.04 -11.11 8.31
CA VAL A 74 0.06 -9.73 8.82
C VAL A 74 0.41 -9.70 10.31
N LEU A 75 -0.19 -10.58 11.12
CA LEU A 75 0.11 -10.67 12.55
C LEU A 75 1.58 -11.02 12.78
N PHE A 76 2.10 -12.02 12.06
CA PHE A 76 3.51 -12.41 12.15
C PHE A 76 4.46 -11.31 11.64
N VAL A 77 4.09 -10.63 10.55
CA VAL A 77 4.86 -9.49 10.03
C VAL A 77 4.93 -8.37 11.06
N ARG A 78 3.82 -8.08 11.76
CA ARG A 78 3.82 -7.11 12.87
C ARG A 78 4.68 -7.53 14.05
N PHE A 79 4.89 -8.83 14.25
CA PHE A 79 5.86 -9.36 15.22
C PHE A 79 7.31 -9.36 14.71
N GLY A 80 7.56 -8.82 13.51
CA GLY A 80 8.90 -8.63 12.95
C GLY A 80 9.38 -9.77 12.05
N LEU A 81 8.53 -10.72 11.69
CA LEU A 81 8.89 -11.71 10.69
C LEU A 81 8.80 -11.09 9.28
N SER A 82 9.86 -11.26 8.48
CA SER A 82 9.80 -10.86 7.07
C SER A 82 8.77 -11.69 6.31
N VAL A 83 8.08 -11.09 5.33
CA VAL A 83 7.19 -11.79 4.39
C VAL A 83 7.92 -12.87 3.59
N GLN A 84 9.26 -12.81 3.50
CA GLN A 84 10.07 -13.85 2.85
C GLN A 84 10.47 -14.99 3.80
N ASN A 85 10.07 -14.93 5.07
CA ASN A 85 10.46 -15.94 6.05
C ASN A 85 9.80 -17.31 5.74
N PRO A 86 10.58 -18.42 5.66
CA PRO A 86 10.04 -19.74 5.38
C PRO A 86 8.95 -20.23 6.34
N ILE A 87 8.93 -19.74 7.58
CA ILE A 87 7.89 -20.06 8.58
C ILE A 87 6.50 -19.61 8.11
N LEU A 88 6.42 -18.55 7.30
CA LEU A 88 5.16 -18.05 6.75
C LEU A 88 4.68 -18.86 5.54
N LYS A 89 5.53 -19.70 4.96
CA LYS A 89 5.25 -20.38 3.70
C LYS A 89 3.96 -21.22 3.72
N PRO A 90 3.67 -22.03 4.76
CA PRO A 90 2.41 -22.78 4.81
C PRO A 90 1.16 -21.88 4.86
N ILE A 91 1.25 -20.75 5.54
CA ILE A 91 0.18 -19.75 5.61
C ILE A 91 -0.01 -19.08 4.25
N GLN A 92 1.10 -18.70 3.61
CA GLN A 92 1.10 -18.06 2.29
C GLN A 92 0.61 -19.00 1.19
N ASP A 93 0.97 -20.28 1.22
CA ASP A 93 0.51 -21.26 0.24
C ASP A 93 -0.99 -21.51 0.37
N SER A 94 -1.50 -21.59 1.61
CA SER A 94 -2.94 -21.66 1.88
C SER A 94 -3.66 -20.39 1.40
N LYS A 95 -3.15 -19.21 1.76
CA LYS A 95 -3.65 -17.91 1.28
C LYS A 95 -3.72 -17.88 -0.24
N ASN A 96 -2.64 -18.25 -0.93
CA ASN A 96 -2.51 -18.17 -2.38
C ASN A 96 -3.42 -19.17 -3.08
N TYR A 97 -3.60 -20.38 -2.53
CA TYR A 97 -4.54 -21.36 -3.05
C TYR A 97 -5.97 -20.79 -3.10
N PHE A 98 -6.48 -20.31 -1.97
CA PHE A 98 -7.84 -19.75 -1.90
C PHE A 98 -7.97 -18.43 -2.66
N TYR A 99 -6.93 -17.58 -2.65
CA TYR A 99 -6.89 -16.35 -3.44
C TYR A 99 -7.02 -16.64 -4.93
N ASN A 100 -6.19 -17.53 -5.47
CA ASN A 100 -6.20 -17.86 -6.90
C ASN A 100 -7.52 -18.52 -7.30
N LYS A 101 -8.05 -19.42 -6.46
CA LYS A 101 -9.38 -20.02 -6.67
C LYS A 101 -10.46 -18.95 -6.75
N GLY A 102 -10.54 -18.06 -5.76
CA GLY A 102 -11.54 -16.99 -5.72
C GLY A 102 -11.41 -15.97 -6.86
N ILE A 103 -10.20 -15.50 -7.15
CA ILE A 103 -9.95 -14.53 -8.25
C ILE A 103 -10.28 -15.13 -9.63
N SER A 104 -10.07 -16.43 -9.83
CA SER A 104 -10.38 -17.09 -11.11
C SER A 104 -11.87 -17.06 -11.44
N LEU A 105 -12.73 -17.08 -10.42
CA LEU A 105 -14.20 -17.06 -10.53
C LEU A 105 -14.77 -15.64 -10.68
N LEU A 106 -13.99 -14.60 -10.35
CA LEU A 106 -14.40 -13.21 -10.54
C LEU A 106 -14.28 -12.77 -12.01
N PRO A 107 -15.14 -11.86 -12.51
CA PRO A 107 -15.02 -11.30 -13.85
C PRO A 107 -13.64 -10.67 -14.11
N LYS A 108 -13.10 -10.83 -15.33
CA LYS A 108 -11.71 -10.43 -15.67
C LYS A 108 -11.39 -8.97 -15.34
N ASN A 109 -12.32 -8.05 -15.58
CA ASN A 109 -12.12 -6.60 -15.40
C ASN A 109 -12.92 -6.04 -14.22
N ASN A 110 -12.91 -6.73 -13.08
CA ASN A 110 -13.64 -6.29 -11.90
C ASN A 110 -12.69 -5.57 -10.91
N ALA A 111 -13.05 -4.35 -10.50
CA ALA A 111 -12.34 -3.57 -9.47
C ALA A 111 -12.18 -4.33 -8.13
N GLU A 112 -13.07 -5.29 -7.83
CA GLU A 112 -12.94 -6.22 -6.71
C GLU A 112 -11.64 -7.03 -6.75
N LYS A 113 -11.18 -7.45 -7.95
CA LYS A 113 -9.90 -8.17 -8.07
C LYS A 113 -8.73 -7.32 -7.59
N ALA A 114 -8.73 -6.04 -7.94
CA ALA A 114 -7.70 -5.10 -7.54
C ALA A 114 -7.74 -4.81 -6.03
N TYR A 115 -8.92 -4.70 -5.45
CA TYR A 115 -9.09 -4.62 -4.00
C TYR A 115 -8.48 -5.84 -3.29
N TRP A 116 -8.80 -7.06 -3.74
CA TRP A 116 -8.29 -8.28 -3.10
C TRP A 116 -6.80 -8.50 -3.33
N TYR A 117 -6.29 -8.14 -4.51
CA TYR A 117 -4.84 -8.12 -4.73
C TYR A 117 -4.16 -7.21 -3.70
N TYR A 118 -4.67 -5.98 -3.54
CA TYR A 118 -4.12 -5.04 -2.57
C TYR A 118 -4.15 -5.65 -1.16
N LEU A 119 -5.32 -6.12 -0.71
CA LEU A 119 -5.50 -6.58 0.66
C LEU A 119 -4.69 -7.85 0.99
N LEU A 120 -4.60 -8.80 0.06
CA LEU A 120 -4.07 -10.15 0.34
C LEU A 120 -2.64 -10.36 -0.11
N GLN A 121 -2.25 -9.73 -1.23
CA GLN A 121 -0.91 -9.89 -1.78
C GLN A 121 -0.01 -8.72 -1.38
N PHE A 122 -0.52 -7.50 -1.47
CA PHE A 122 0.30 -6.32 -1.31
C PHE A 122 0.42 -5.82 0.13
N TYR A 123 -0.69 -5.74 0.87
CA TYR A 123 -0.72 -5.15 2.20
C TYR A 123 0.27 -5.77 3.21
N PRO A 124 0.46 -7.11 3.26
CA PRO A 124 1.49 -7.70 4.13
C PRO A 124 2.90 -7.18 3.82
N ILE A 125 3.22 -7.00 2.54
CA ILE A 125 4.53 -6.52 2.06
C ILE A 125 4.71 -5.05 2.39
N GLY A 126 3.67 -4.24 2.18
CA GLY A 126 3.63 -2.82 2.53
C GLY A 126 3.74 -2.56 4.04
N LEU A 127 3.23 -3.47 4.88
CA LEU A 127 3.37 -3.36 6.32
C LEU A 127 4.83 -3.53 6.78
N GLU A 128 5.55 -4.50 6.22
CA GLU A 128 6.97 -4.69 6.53
C GLU A 128 7.81 -3.47 6.11
N SER A 129 7.58 -2.95 4.90
CA SER A 129 8.31 -1.79 4.36
C SER A 129 8.00 -0.46 5.05
N SER A 130 6.74 -0.22 5.39
CA SER A 130 6.27 1.04 6.00
C SER A 130 6.86 1.30 7.39
N SER A 131 7.45 0.28 8.02
CA SER A 131 7.98 0.38 9.37
C SER A 131 9.18 1.33 9.49
N LYS A 132 9.99 1.56 8.44
CA LYS A 132 11.22 2.38 8.58
C LYS A 132 11.64 3.27 7.39
N GLU A 133 11.40 2.93 6.11
CA GLU A 133 12.07 3.66 4.98
C GLU A 133 11.27 3.62 3.67
N ARG A 134 10.69 4.75 3.23
CA ARG A 134 10.04 4.88 1.91
C ARG A 134 11.04 4.65 0.76
N GLY A 135 10.65 3.86 -0.24
CA GLY A 135 11.52 3.49 -1.36
C GLY A 135 12.46 2.31 -1.10
N SER A 136 12.23 1.53 -0.04
CA SER A 136 13.14 0.45 0.37
C SER A 136 12.86 -0.91 -0.26
N PHE A 137 11.90 -1.06 -1.17
CA PHE A 137 11.55 -2.39 -1.72
C PHE A 137 12.73 -3.03 -2.44
N GLY A 138 13.43 -2.25 -3.29
CA GLY A 138 14.59 -2.73 -4.03
C GLY A 138 15.68 -3.24 -3.09
N LYS A 139 15.87 -2.54 -1.96
CA LYS A 139 16.85 -2.85 -0.92
C LYS A 139 16.48 -4.09 -0.11
N ASN A 140 15.22 -4.22 0.29
CA ASN A 140 14.77 -5.27 1.20
C ASN A 140 14.48 -6.59 0.48
N TYR A 141 13.99 -6.53 -0.76
CA TYR A 141 13.50 -7.71 -1.48
C TYR A 141 14.16 -7.95 -2.83
N GLY A 142 15.00 -7.01 -3.29
CA GLY A 142 15.68 -7.08 -4.57
C GLY A 142 14.89 -6.47 -5.74
N VAL A 143 15.63 -6.14 -6.79
CA VAL A 143 15.15 -5.43 -7.99
C VAL A 143 14.03 -6.20 -8.71
N LYS A 144 14.21 -7.51 -8.92
CA LYS A 144 13.25 -8.35 -9.67
C LYS A 144 11.89 -8.36 -8.98
N PHE A 145 11.87 -8.72 -7.69
CA PHE A 145 10.66 -8.74 -6.88
C PHE A 145 9.97 -7.38 -6.86
N THR A 146 10.73 -6.30 -6.64
CA THR A 146 10.20 -4.94 -6.64
C THR A 146 9.54 -4.58 -7.97
N LYS A 147 10.20 -4.90 -9.09
CA LYS A 147 9.66 -4.64 -10.43
C LYS A 147 8.34 -5.39 -10.64
N ASP A 148 8.27 -6.66 -10.25
CA ASP A 148 7.08 -7.50 -10.42
C ASP A 148 5.91 -6.95 -9.57
N ILE A 149 6.17 -6.57 -8.33
CA ILE A 149 5.17 -5.94 -7.45
C ILE A 149 4.68 -4.61 -8.01
N LEU A 150 5.58 -3.71 -8.39
CA LEU A 150 5.20 -2.39 -8.90
C LEU A 150 4.43 -2.50 -10.22
N ASN A 151 4.72 -3.49 -11.05
CA ASN A 151 3.94 -3.79 -12.25
C ASN A 151 2.53 -4.26 -11.89
N ASN A 152 2.38 -5.17 -10.92
CA ASN A 152 1.06 -5.61 -10.47
C ASN A 152 0.28 -4.47 -9.80
N ILE A 153 0.92 -3.62 -8.99
CA ILE A 153 0.31 -2.42 -8.42
C ILE A 153 -0.22 -1.53 -9.53
N PHE A 154 0.61 -1.23 -10.52
CA PHE A 154 0.24 -0.39 -11.65
C PHE A 154 -0.98 -0.94 -12.41
N ILE A 155 -0.99 -2.24 -12.73
CA ILE A 155 -2.12 -2.91 -13.40
C ILE A 155 -3.40 -2.79 -12.56
N ASN A 156 -3.30 -3.04 -11.25
CA ASN A 156 -4.47 -2.99 -10.37
C ASN A 156 -4.99 -1.56 -10.15
N MET A 157 -4.11 -0.55 -10.14
CA MET A 157 -4.52 0.85 -10.15
C MET A 157 -5.27 1.23 -11.43
N ASP A 158 -4.80 0.78 -12.60
CA ASP A 158 -5.49 0.99 -13.87
C ASP A 158 -6.88 0.33 -13.87
N ILE A 159 -6.99 -0.90 -13.34
CA ILE A 159 -8.28 -1.59 -13.18
C ILE A 159 -9.23 -0.79 -12.29
N LEU A 160 -8.77 -0.28 -11.15
CA LEU A 160 -9.57 0.53 -10.23
C LEU A 160 -10.01 1.86 -10.84
N ASN A 161 -9.20 2.42 -11.74
CA ASN A 161 -9.52 3.68 -12.39
C ASN A 161 -10.54 3.52 -13.53
N ARG A 162 -10.47 2.41 -14.28
CA ARG A 162 -11.32 2.19 -15.48
C ARG A 162 -12.61 1.45 -15.21
N ASN A 163 -12.64 0.56 -14.23
CA ASN A 163 -13.74 -0.38 -14.06
C ASN A 163 -14.56 -0.02 -12.84
N ASP A 164 -15.87 -0.05 -13.02
CA ASP A 164 -16.79 -0.01 -11.91
C ASP A 164 -16.76 -1.33 -11.14
N MET A 165 -16.93 -1.24 -9.82
CA MET A 165 -17.42 -2.39 -9.08
C MET A 165 -18.76 -2.80 -9.67
N THR A 166 -18.89 -4.07 -10.03
CA THR A 166 -20.05 -4.62 -10.74
C THR A 166 -21.33 -4.61 -9.89
N TYR A 167 -21.24 -4.19 -8.63
CA TYR A 167 -22.33 -4.13 -7.67
C TYR A 167 -21.96 -3.19 -6.51
N ASP A 168 -22.95 -2.54 -5.89
CA ASP A 168 -22.73 -1.63 -4.75
C ASP A 168 -22.44 -2.43 -3.47
N ASN A 169 -21.17 -2.74 -3.25
CA ASN A 169 -20.72 -3.41 -2.03
C ASN A 169 -20.00 -2.44 -1.11
N LYS A 170 -20.78 -1.92 -0.15
CA LYS A 170 -20.28 -1.03 0.91
C LYS A 170 -19.05 -1.58 1.64
N TYR A 171 -18.94 -2.90 1.84
CA TYR A 171 -17.77 -3.50 2.51
C TYR A 171 -16.45 -3.23 1.77
N ILE A 172 -16.47 -3.23 0.43
CA ILE A 172 -15.31 -2.91 -0.40
C ILE A 172 -15.21 -1.41 -0.63
N LYS A 173 -16.33 -0.76 -0.94
CA LYS A 173 -16.40 0.64 -1.39
C LYS A 173 -15.62 1.58 -0.48
N ASP A 174 -15.86 1.46 0.83
CA ASP A 174 -15.25 2.32 1.84
C ASP A 174 -13.72 2.12 1.94
N LYS A 175 -13.22 0.96 1.51
CA LYS A 175 -11.80 0.59 1.57
C LYS A 175 -11.06 0.76 0.25
N LEU A 176 -11.76 0.99 -0.86
CA LEU A 176 -11.15 1.17 -2.18
C LEU A 176 -10.23 2.38 -2.21
N VAL A 177 -10.70 3.50 -1.66
CA VAL A 177 -9.93 4.75 -1.65
C VAL A 177 -8.63 4.57 -0.89
N TRP A 178 -8.69 3.94 0.28
CA TRP A 178 -7.51 3.65 1.08
C TRP A 178 -6.55 2.68 0.36
N SER A 179 -7.08 1.62 -0.26
CA SER A 179 -6.30 0.66 -1.04
C SER A 179 -5.60 1.31 -2.22
N TYR A 180 -6.32 2.14 -2.98
CA TYR A 180 -5.78 2.91 -4.10
C TYR A 180 -4.70 3.88 -3.63
N PHE A 181 -4.95 4.59 -2.54
CA PHE A 181 -3.99 5.54 -1.98
C PHE A 181 -2.67 4.89 -1.59
N ASN A 182 -2.72 3.77 -0.88
CA ASN A 182 -1.50 3.07 -0.49
C ASN A 182 -0.77 2.46 -1.70
N ALA A 183 -1.50 1.91 -2.68
CA ALA A 183 -0.93 1.45 -3.94
C ALA A 183 -0.21 2.58 -4.69
N TYR A 184 -0.86 3.75 -4.75
CA TYR A 184 -0.30 4.97 -5.36
C TYR A 184 0.96 5.44 -4.63
N GLU A 185 0.92 5.56 -3.30
CA GLU A 185 2.06 5.98 -2.48
C GLU A 185 3.28 5.08 -2.74
N GLU A 186 3.08 3.78 -2.75
CA GLU A 186 4.15 2.80 -2.89
C GLU A 186 4.73 2.81 -4.31
N MET A 187 3.91 3.05 -5.32
CA MET A 187 4.36 3.25 -6.70
C MET A 187 5.21 4.52 -6.84
N VAL A 188 4.80 5.62 -6.20
CA VAL A 188 5.56 6.89 -6.21
C VAL A 188 6.88 6.74 -5.46
N HIS A 189 6.88 6.15 -4.27
CA HIS A 189 8.07 6.14 -3.43
C HIS A 189 9.08 5.05 -3.79
N ASN A 190 8.69 3.99 -4.51
CA ASN A 190 9.60 2.94 -4.99
C ASN A 190 9.87 3.01 -6.50
N PHE A 191 9.49 4.10 -7.19
CA PHE A 191 9.63 4.26 -8.64
C PHE A 191 11.05 3.96 -9.18
N HIS A 192 12.07 4.22 -8.36
CA HIS A 192 13.48 4.07 -8.73
C HIS A 192 13.96 2.62 -8.76
N ILE A 193 13.30 1.69 -8.02
CA ILE A 193 13.64 0.26 -7.92
C ILE A 193 15.09 -0.01 -7.41
N SER A 194 15.85 1.02 -7.08
CA SER A 194 17.25 0.90 -6.68
C SER A 194 17.41 0.02 -5.41
N PRO A 195 18.35 -0.94 -5.41
CA PRO A 195 18.68 -1.72 -4.22
C PRO A 195 19.46 -0.92 -3.17
N ASN A 196 20.08 0.19 -3.57
CA ASN A 196 20.99 0.95 -2.73
C ASN A 196 20.45 2.33 -2.34
N ALA A 197 19.25 2.68 -2.81
CA ALA A 197 18.68 4.00 -2.62
C ALA A 197 17.31 3.95 -1.94
N ARG A 198 17.02 4.97 -1.15
CA ARG A 198 15.66 5.37 -0.74
C ARG A 198 15.13 6.49 -1.64
N PHE A 199 13.85 6.81 -1.50
CA PHE A 199 13.15 7.76 -2.36
C PHE A 199 13.88 9.11 -2.56
N LEU A 200 14.39 9.74 -1.49
CA LEU A 200 15.02 11.08 -1.56
C LEU A 200 16.55 11.04 -1.79
N GLU A 201 17.13 9.85 -1.95
CA GLU A 201 18.57 9.71 -2.13
C GLU A 201 18.96 9.99 -3.59
N LEU A 202 20.19 10.48 -3.80
CA LEU A 202 20.66 10.92 -5.12
C LEU A 202 20.52 9.81 -6.17
N GLU A 203 20.83 8.57 -5.80
CA GLU A 203 20.72 7.41 -6.68
C GLU A 203 19.27 7.16 -7.17
N ALA A 204 18.26 7.39 -6.31
CA ALA A 204 16.87 7.33 -6.73
C ALA A 204 16.53 8.47 -7.70
N MET A 205 17.04 9.67 -7.41
CA MET A 205 16.84 10.85 -8.27
C MET A 205 17.53 10.73 -9.63
N VAL A 206 18.62 9.97 -9.76
CA VAL A 206 19.23 9.67 -11.07
C VAL A 206 18.28 8.89 -11.96
N LYS A 207 17.37 8.06 -11.41
CA LYS A 207 16.41 7.27 -12.20
C LYS A 207 15.36 8.12 -12.90
N VAL A 208 15.11 9.33 -12.40
CA VAL A 208 14.23 10.32 -13.06
C VAL A 208 14.73 10.65 -14.47
N ARG A 209 16.02 10.48 -14.75
CA ARG A 209 16.60 10.71 -16.07
C ARG A 209 16.11 9.73 -17.13
N ASP A 210 15.69 8.51 -16.76
CA ASP A 210 15.11 7.56 -17.72
C ASP A 210 13.72 8.05 -18.16
N LYS A 211 13.60 8.38 -19.44
CA LYS A 211 12.34 8.86 -20.05
C LYS A 211 11.16 7.91 -19.79
N ARG A 212 11.38 6.59 -19.78
CA ARG A 212 10.31 5.60 -19.55
C ARG A 212 9.78 5.65 -18.13
N VAL A 213 10.65 5.99 -17.17
CA VAL A 213 10.24 6.22 -15.78
C VAL A 213 9.37 7.46 -15.70
N GLY A 214 9.78 8.57 -16.33
CA GLY A 214 8.99 9.79 -16.40
C GLY A 214 7.61 9.59 -17.02
N GLU A 215 7.53 8.89 -18.16
CA GLU A 215 6.28 8.57 -18.85
C GLU A 215 5.35 7.69 -18.00
N ARG A 216 5.90 6.65 -17.36
CA ARG A 216 5.14 5.80 -16.46
C ARG A 216 4.60 6.59 -15.26
N MET A 217 5.41 7.47 -14.67
CA MET A 217 4.98 8.28 -13.53
C MET A 217 3.96 9.35 -13.93
N LEU A 218 4.05 9.92 -15.15
CA LEU A 218 3.01 10.79 -15.70
C LEU A 218 1.68 10.06 -15.84
N LEU A 219 1.70 8.81 -16.30
CA LEU A 219 0.51 7.97 -16.38
C LEU A 219 -0.07 7.66 -14.99
N VAL A 220 0.78 7.29 -14.03
CA VAL A 220 0.39 7.08 -12.61
C VAL A 220 -0.23 8.34 -12.00
N TYR A 221 0.33 9.51 -12.30
CA TYR A 221 -0.23 10.80 -11.91
C TYR A 221 -1.62 11.03 -12.50
N LYS A 222 -1.78 10.85 -13.81
CA LYS A 222 -3.07 10.99 -14.51
C LYS A 222 -4.13 10.04 -13.94
N MET A 223 -3.76 8.78 -13.69
CA MET A 223 -4.63 7.79 -13.04
C MET A 223 -5.10 8.26 -11.66
N ALA A 224 -4.17 8.73 -10.82
CA ALA A 224 -4.51 9.24 -9.49
C ALA A 224 -5.45 10.45 -9.55
N LYS A 225 -5.18 11.42 -10.43
CA LYS A 225 -6.06 12.59 -10.63
C LYS A 225 -7.45 12.17 -11.09
N ALA A 226 -7.57 11.21 -12.01
CA ALA A 226 -8.84 10.70 -12.47
C ALA A 226 -9.61 9.98 -11.34
N PHE A 227 -8.94 9.11 -10.58
CA PHE A 227 -9.56 8.37 -9.48
C PHE A 227 -10.08 9.31 -8.37
N TYR A 228 -9.25 10.25 -7.90
CA TYR A 228 -9.63 11.15 -6.80
C TYR A 228 -10.63 12.24 -7.19
N SER A 229 -10.73 12.57 -8.47
CA SER A 229 -11.73 13.52 -8.97
C SER A 229 -13.05 12.86 -9.34
N ASN A 230 -13.09 11.52 -9.40
CA ASN A 230 -14.30 10.77 -9.75
C ASN A 230 -15.43 11.06 -8.74
N PRO A 231 -16.59 11.59 -9.19
CA PRO A 231 -17.72 11.91 -8.31
C PRO A 231 -18.21 10.73 -7.47
N LYS A 232 -18.05 9.50 -7.97
CA LYS A 232 -18.45 8.25 -7.30
C LYS A 232 -17.73 8.02 -5.97
N TYR A 233 -16.48 8.46 -5.87
CA TYR A 233 -15.61 8.25 -4.70
C TYR A 233 -15.41 9.53 -3.90
N LYS A 234 -16.06 10.64 -4.27
CA LYS A 234 -15.82 11.96 -3.68
C LYS A 234 -16.03 11.98 -2.17
N ASN A 235 -17.06 11.29 -1.68
CA ASN A 235 -17.37 11.25 -0.25
C ASN A 235 -16.37 10.37 0.50
N GLU A 236 -16.01 9.23 -0.06
CA GLU A 236 -15.02 8.31 0.50
C GLU A 236 -13.63 8.96 0.52
N VAL A 237 -13.23 9.69 -0.53
CA VAL A 237 -11.99 10.50 -0.55
C VAL A 237 -12.01 11.54 0.56
N LYS A 238 -13.12 12.27 0.71
CA LYS A 238 -13.24 13.27 1.77
C LYS A 238 -13.13 12.64 3.16
N ASN A 239 -13.83 11.52 3.38
CA ASN A 239 -13.96 10.90 4.70
C ASN A 239 -12.71 10.09 5.09
N GLU A 240 -12.13 9.33 4.17
CA GLU A 240 -11.02 8.41 4.47
C GLU A 240 -9.64 9.05 4.33
N LEU A 241 -9.48 9.97 3.36
CA LEU A 241 -8.18 10.61 3.09
C LEU A 241 -8.08 12.02 3.66
N LEU A 242 -9.10 12.85 3.44
CA LEU A 242 -8.98 14.30 3.71
C LEU A 242 -9.43 14.71 5.12
N SER A 243 -10.19 13.87 5.83
CA SER A 243 -10.67 14.16 7.19
C SER A 243 -9.56 14.00 8.24
N ASN A 244 -8.63 13.07 8.01
CA ASN A 244 -7.54 12.75 8.92
C ASN A 244 -6.28 13.52 8.54
N HIS A 245 -5.74 14.34 9.44
CA HIS A 245 -4.55 15.17 9.17
C HIS A 245 -3.34 14.38 8.68
N ARG A 246 -3.10 13.16 9.20
CA ARG A 246 -2.01 12.30 8.73
C ARG A 246 -2.27 11.84 7.30
N MET A 247 -3.44 11.27 7.02
CA MET A 247 -3.76 10.77 5.68
C MET A 247 -3.78 11.88 4.64
N LYS A 248 -4.33 13.04 5.00
CA LYS A 248 -4.35 14.25 4.16
C LYS A 248 -2.94 14.70 3.80
N LYS A 249 -2.01 14.70 4.78
CA LYS A 249 -0.59 15.03 4.58
C LYS A 249 0.04 14.06 3.59
N GLU A 250 -0.11 12.76 3.81
CA GLU A 250 0.50 11.75 2.94
C GLU A 250 -0.07 11.77 1.52
N HIS A 251 -1.38 12.02 1.39
CA HIS A 251 -2.04 12.21 0.11
C HIS A 251 -1.45 13.37 -0.69
N TYR A 252 -1.38 14.58 -0.10
CA TYR A 252 -0.80 15.73 -0.79
C TYR A 252 0.70 15.56 -1.05
N LYS A 253 1.44 14.94 -0.13
CA LYS A 253 2.86 14.65 -0.31
C LYS A 253 3.09 13.69 -1.48
N ALA A 254 2.34 12.60 -1.57
CA ALA A 254 2.49 11.63 -2.67
C ALA A 254 2.13 12.24 -4.04
N LEU A 255 1.14 13.14 -4.10
CA LEU A 255 0.83 13.89 -5.33
C LEU A 255 1.96 14.85 -5.70
N PHE A 256 2.45 15.63 -4.74
CA PHE A 256 3.57 16.53 -4.94
C PHE A 256 4.85 15.80 -5.39
N ASP A 257 5.20 14.71 -4.69
CA ASP A 257 6.37 13.87 -5.01
C ASP A 257 6.30 13.34 -6.46
N ASN A 258 5.14 12.84 -6.89
CA ASN A 258 4.97 12.34 -8.26
C ASN A 258 5.10 13.46 -9.30
N ILE A 259 4.49 14.62 -9.08
CA ILE A 259 4.63 15.78 -9.96
C ILE A 259 6.10 16.16 -10.11
N MET A 260 6.85 16.20 -9.00
CA MET A 260 8.28 16.50 -9.00
C MET A 260 9.10 15.50 -9.81
N ILE A 261 8.82 14.20 -9.69
CA ILE A 261 9.45 13.14 -10.48
C ILE A 261 9.20 13.38 -11.98
N VAL A 262 7.93 13.62 -12.35
CA VAL A 262 7.54 13.80 -13.75
C VAL A 262 8.18 15.06 -14.34
N MET A 263 8.07 16.20 -13.66
CA MET A 263 8.64 17.47 -14.13
C MET A 263 10.16 17.37 -14.27
N ALA A 264 10.85 16.80 -13.28
CA ALA A 264 12.30 16.64 -13.35
C ALA A 264 12.72 15.70 -14.49
N SER A 265 11.95 14.65 -14.77
CA SER A 265 12.22 13.75 -15.89
C SER A 265 12.07 14.47 -17.22
N ARG A 266 10.98 15.24 -17.37
CA ARG A 266 10.67 15.98 -18.59
C ARG A 266 11.67 17.10 -18.86
N MET A 267 12.09 17.83 -17.83
CA MET A 267 13.12 18.85 -17.94
C MET A 267 14.48 18.25 -18.30
N HIS A 268 14.86 17.12 -17.68
CA HIS A 268 16.12 16.46 -18.00
C HIS A 268 16.18 15.96 -19.45
N ASN A 269 15.06 15.46 -19.95
CA ASN A 269 14.93 14.95 -21.31
C ASN A 269 14.57 16.04 -22.33
N GLU A 270 14.61 17.32 -21.95
CA GLU A 270 14.32 18.48 -22.83
C GLU A 270 12.95 18.42 -23.52
N ILE A 271 11.96 17.76 -22.90
CA ILE A 271 10.59 17.63 -23.41
C ILE A 271 9.57 18.46 -22.60
N PHE A 272 10.04 19.21 -21.61
CA PHE A 272 9.20 20.13 -20.84
C PHE A 272 8.94 21.40 -21.65
N LEU A 273 7.68 21.68 -21.95
CA LEU A 273 7.29 22.83 -22.76
C LEU A 273 6.18 23.62 -22.05
N CYS A 274 6.38 24.93 -21.86
CA CYS A 274 5.40 25.81 -21.21
C CYS A 274 4.03 25.83 -21.92
N THR A 275 3.99 25.48 -23.20
CA THR A 275 2.78 25.42 -24.03
C THR A 275 2.10 24.04 -24.01
N ASN A 276 2.76 23.01 -23.48
CA ASN A 276 2.19 21.67 -23.39
C ASN A 276 1.16 21.60 -22.25
N ILE A 277 -0.03 21.09 -22.55
CA ILE A 277 -1.16 21.01 -21.61
C ILE A 277 -0.80 20.20 -20.35
N ASP A 278 -0.06 19.09 -20.49
CA ASP A 278 0.35 18.28 -19.34
C ASP A 278 1.32 19.07 -18.45
N ASP A 279 2.27 19.81 -19.03
CA ASP A 279 3.24 20.61 -18.28
C ASP A 279 2.58 21.78 -17.55
N GLN A 280 1.63 22.48 -18.20
CA GLN A 280 0.83 23.53 -17.55
C GLN A 280 0.02 22.97 -16.37
N LEU A 281 -0.59 21.80 -16.53
CA LEU A 281 -1.32 21.14 -15.47
C LEU A 281 -0.40 20.74 -14.31
N LEU A 282 0.80 20.22 -14.60
CA LEU A 282 1.80 19.87 -13.59
C LEU A 282 2.27 21.11 -12.81
N ILE A 283 2.53 22.24 -13.47
CA ILE A 283 2.89 23.51 -12.81
C ILE A 283 1.78 23.95 -11.85
N LYS A 284 0.54 23.98 -12.34
CA LYS A 284 -0.62 24.39 -11.54
C LYS A 284 -0.79 23.51 -10.30
N ASP A 285 -0.74 22.20 -10.49
CA ASP A 285 -0.92 21.25 -9.41
C ASP A 285 0.26 21.22 -8.45
N MET A 286 1.50 21.40 -8.93
CA MET A 286 2.68 21.55 -8.07
C MET A 286 2.47 22.70 -7.07
N LYS A 287 2.06 23.88 -7.56
CA LYS A 287 1.79 25.04 -6.71
C LYS A 287 0.65 24.77 -5.73
N LEU A 288 -0.45 24.17 -6.19
CA LEU A 288 -1.58 23.80 -5.35
C LEU A 288 -1.16 22.89 -4.19
N TYR A 289 -0.48 21.78 -4.48
CA TYR A 289 -0.10 20.81 -3.45
C TYR A 289 1.03 21.33 -2.56
N LYS A 290 1.96 22.14 -3.07
CA LYS A 290 2.93 22.87 -2.24
C LYS A 290 2.22 23.77 -1.22
N ASN A 291 1.28 24.60 -1.67
CA ASN A 291 0.54 25.51 -0.80
C ASN A 291 -0.26 24.73 0.26
N LYS A 292 -0.89 23.62 -0.12
CA LYS A 292 -1.59 22.73 0.81
C LYS A 292 -0.65 22.13 1.86
N LEU A 293 0.56 21.73 1.48
CA LEU A 293 1.57 21.26 2.44
C LEU A 293 2.08 22.38 3.35
N GLN A 294 2.22 23.61 2.83
CA GLN A 294 2.59 24.78 3.63
C GLN A 294 1.50 25.17 4.63
N GLU A 295 0.23 25.22 4.22
CA GLU A 295 -0.94 25.41 5.10
C GLU A 295 -0.89 24.42 6.28
N MET A 296 -0.61 23.14 6.01
CA MET A 296 -0.51 22.11 7.04
C MET A 296 0.67 22.30 8.00
N ILE A 297 1.78 22.89 7.54
CA ILE A 297 2.90 23.29 8.42
C ILE A 297 2.44 24.42 9.36
N TYR A 298 1.70 25.40 8.85
CA TYR A 298 1.22 26.54 9.63
C TYR A 298 0.12 26.18 10.63
N GLU A 299 -0.77 25.24 10.30
CA GLU A 299 -1.82 24.76 11.21
C GLU A 299 -1.27 24.09 12.48
N ASN A 300 0.02 23.69 12.50
CA ASN A 300 0.73 23.06 13.62
C ASN A 300 0.02 21.83 14.25
N LYS A 301 -0.79 21.12 13.46
CA LYS A 301 -1.48 19.87 13.86
C LYS A 301 -0.67 18.60 13.57
N LEU A 302 0.55 18.77 13.07
CA LEU A 302 1.47 17.68 12.72
C LEU A 302 2.56 17.54 13.78
N LYS A 303 3.20 16.37 13.84
CA LYS A 303 4.38 16.17 14.70
C LYS A 303 5.54 17.03 14.20
N GLU A 304 6.40 17.51 15.09
CA GLU A 304 7.55 18.35 14.74
C GLU A 304 8.47 17.70 13.70
N ALA A 305 8.73 16.39 13.82
CA ALA A 305 9.50 15.62 12.85
C ALA A 305 8.89 15.67 11.43
N ASP A 306 7.55 15.62 11.34
CA ASP A 306 6.84 15.73 10.06
C ASP A 306 6.98 17.14 9.48
N ILE A 307 6.87 18.18 10.32
CA ILE A 307 7.04 19.58 9.90
C ILE A 307 8.47 19.80 9.37
N LYS A 308 9.48 19.31 10.08
CA LYS A 308 10.89 19.41 9.66
C LYS A 308 11.11 18.71 8.32
N HIS A 309 10.53 17.53 8.14
CA HIS A 309 10.61 16.80 6.88
C HIS A 309 9.94 17.54 5.71
N LEU A 310 8.73 18.08 5.91
CA LEU A 310 8.04 18.85 4.87
C LEU A 310 8.79 20.14 4.51
N LYS A 311 9.33 20.86 5.52
CA LYS A 311 10.18 22.03 5.29
C LYS A 311 11.43 21.68 4.48
N TYR A 312 12.09 20.57 4.80
CA TYR A 312 13.22 20.08 4.01
C TYR A 312 12.78 19.83 2.57
N LEU A 313 11.72 19.03 2.40
CA LEU A 313 11.20 18.63 1.11
C LEU A 313 10.91 19.84 0.23
N ILE A 314 10.13 20.82 0.71
CA ILE A 314 9.74 22.03 -0.04
C ILE A 314 10.95 22.91 -0.41
N ASN A 315 12.03 22.87 0.38
CA ASN A 315 13.20 23.71 0.17
C ASN A 315 14.31 23.06 -0.67
N ILE A 316 14.10 21.84 -1.20
CA ILE A 316 15.09 21.16 -2.03
C ILE A 316 15.43 22.02 -3.27
N LYS A 317 16.73 22.09 -3.62
CA LYS A 317 17.25 22.89 -4.74
C LYS A 317 16.54 22.58 -6.07
N LEU A 318 16.20 21.31 -6.30
CA LEU A 318 15.43 20.87 -7.47
C LEU A 318 14.08 21.58 -7.56
N ILE A 319 13.33 21.72 -6.46
CA ILE A 319 12.04 22.43 -6.44
C ILE A 319 12.25 23.89 -6.80
N LYS A 320 13.24 24.56 -6.20
CA LYS A 320 13.54 25.96 -6.51
C LYS A 320 13.87 26.16 -7.99
N LEU A 321 14.57 25.20 -8.61
CA LEU A 321 14.85 25.22 -10.04
C LEU A 321 13.57 25.05 -10.88
N ILE A 322 12.73 24.08 -10.52
CA ILE A 322 11.45 23.86 -11.20
C ILE A 322 10.56 25.10 -11.09
N GLU A 323 10.51 25.74 -9.93
CA GLU A 323 9.77 26.98 -9.70
C GLU A 323 10.28 28.12 -10.55
N LYS A 324 11.60 28.29 -10.65
CA LYS A 324 12.21 29.31 -11.51
C LYS A 324 11.82 29.11 -12.98
N ILE A 325 11.84 27.87 -13.46
CA ILE A 325 11.44 27.55 -14.85
C ILE A 325 9.93 27.78 -15.03
N SER A 326 9.14 27.36 -14.06
CA SER A 326 7.68 27.52 -14.09
C SER A 326 7.24 28.99 -14.08
N GLY A 327 7.92 29.85 -13.32
CA GLY A 327 7.65 31.30 -13.29
C GLY A 327 7.87 31.96 -14.66
N LYS A 328 8.94 31.55 -15.37
CA LYS A 328 9.19 32.03 -16.74
C LYS A 328 8.11 31.61 -17.74
N CYS A 329 7.50 30.44 -17.55
CA CYS A 329 6.39 30.01 -18.40
C CYS A 329 5.18 30.93 -18.29
N GLU A 330 4.88 31.43 -17.09
CA GLU A 330 3.72 32.29 -16.84
C GLU A 330 3.94 33.72 -17.32
N GLU A 331 5.16 34.25 -17.16
CA GLU A 331 5.54 35.56 -17.70
C GLU A 331 5.49 35.58 -19.24
N GLY A 332 5.81 34.46 -19.90
CA GLY A 332 5.70 34.33 -21.35
C GLY A 332 4.25 34.26 -21.85
N LEU A 333 3.37 33.55 -21.15
CA LEU A 333 1.96 33.40 -21.52
C LEU A 333 1.11 34.65 -21.26
N GLY A 334 1.56 35.56 -20.40
CA GLY A 334 0.87 36.83 -20.13
C GLY A 334 1.16 37.94 -21.14
N ASN A 335 2.08 37.71 -22.08
CA ASN A 335 2.54 38.68 -23.08
C ASN A 335 2.14 38.31 -24.53
N GLU A 336 1.37 37.24 -24.71
CA GLU A 336 0.68 36.87 -25.96
C GLU A 336 -0.82 37.15 -25.82
#